data_AF-A0A2W6DZS8-F1
#
_entry.id   AF-A0A2W6DZS8-F1
#
_cell.length_a   1.000
_cell.length_b   1.000
_cell.length_c   1.000
_cell.angle_alpha   90.00
_cell.angle_beta   90.00
_cell.angle_gamma   90.00
#
_symmetry.space_group_name_H-M   'P 1'
#
loop_
_entity.id
_entity.type
_entity.pdbx_description
1 polymer ?
#
loop_
_entity_poly.entity_id
_entity_poly.type
_entity_poly.pdbx_seq_one_letter_code
_entity_poly.pdbx_strand_id
1 'polypeptide(L)'
;MILRRGDPGHGTPADHLGGPDGVLVVDETGDPKKGSTTVGTQRQYTWIAGRIVERAGRGYPTYAGQVGHAMIDRDLHLPRR
;
A
#
# COMPACT_ATOMS: atom_id res chain seq x y z
N MET A 1 0.01 4.31 7.44
CA MET A 1 -1.14 5.15 7.08
C MET A 1 -0.73 6.55 6.59
N ILE A 2 -0.72 6.75 5.28
CA ILE A 2 -0.68 8.07 4.63
C ILE A 2 -2.01 8.26 3.90
N LEU A 3 -2.64 9.42 4.06
CA LEU A 3 -3.90 9.78 3.40
C LEU A 3 -3.65 10.84 2.33
N ARG A 4 -4.19 10.62 1.12
CA ARG A 4 -4.22 11.61 0.05
C ARG A 4 -5.60 11.67 -0.59
N ARG A 5 -6.04 12.84 -1.09
CA ARG A 5 -7.25 12.89 -1.93
C ARG A 5 -6.99 12.11 -3.22
N GLY A 6 -7.97 11.31 -3.64
CA GLY A 6 -7.94 10.63 -4.94
C GLY A 6 -8.36 11.57 -6.08
N ASP A 7 -7.82 11.33 -7.27
CA ASP A 7 -8.16 12.04 -8.51
C ASP A 7 -9.06 11.12 -9.36
N PRO A 8 -10.27 11.53 -9.78
CA PRO A 8 -11.17 10.66 -10.51
C PRO A 8 -10.71 10.46 -11.96
N GLY A 9 -10.04 9.34 -12.23
CA GLY A 9 -9.86 8.82 -13.59
C GLY A 9 -11.08 8.03 -14.03
N HIS A 10 -11.50 8.18 -15.29
CA HIS A 10 -12.67 7.49 -15.86
C HIS A 10 -12.54 5.96 -15.76
N GLY A 11 -13.49 5.31 -15.08
CA GLY A 11 -13.59 3.85 -14.94
C GLY A 11 -12.93 3.28 -13.68
N THR A 12 -12.76 4.08 -12.63
CA THR A 12 -12.03 3.69 -11.40
C THR A 12 -12.98 3.45 -10.22
N PRO A 13 -12.54 2.78 -9.14
CA PRO A 13 -13.34 2.63 -7.92
C PRO A 13 -13.86 3.96 -7.34
N ALA A 14 -13.24 5.09 -7.69
CA ALA A 14 -13.74 6.42 -7.34
C ALA A 14 -15.16 6.68 -7.87
N ASP A 15 -15.46 6.25 -9.10
CA ASP A 15 -16.78 6.40 -9.73
C ASP A 15 -17.87 5.62 -8.98
N HIS A 16 -17.50 4.51 -8.33
CA HIS A 16 -18.43 3.63 -7.61
C HIS A 16 -18.48 3.86 -6.10
N LEU A 17 -17.45 4.46 -5.50
CA LEU A 17 -17.28 4.54 -4.04
C LEU A 17 -17.52 5.92 -3.43
N GLY A 18 -17.80 6.96 -4.23
CA GLY A 18 -18.24 8.25 -3.70
C GLY A 18 -17.62 9.50 -4.34
N GLY A 19 -17.11 9.39 -5.58
CA GLY A 19 -16.65 10.55 -6.34
C GLY A 19 -15.37 11.20 -5.79
N PRO A 20 -15.04 12.44 -6.22
CA PRO A 20 -13.72 13.09 -6.03
C PRO A 20 -13.32 13.39 -4.58
N ASP A 21 -14.22 13.15 -3.62
CA ASP A 21 -13.96 13.36 -2.19
C ASP A 21 -13.35 12.12 -1.50
N GLY A 22 -13.19 11.01 -2.21
CA GLY A 22 -12.55 9.83 -1.64
C GLY A 22 -11.06 10.02 -1.38
N VAL A 23 -10.56 9.26 -0.41
CA VAL A 23 -9.17 9.28 0.03
C VAL A 23 -8.46 7.99 -0.36
N LEU A 24 -7.27 8.14 -0.89
CA LEU A 24 -6.28 7.10 -1.02
C LEU A 24 -5.60 6.89 0.33
N VAL A 25 -5.87 5.75 0.95
CA VAL A 25 -5.19 5.26 2.15
C VAL A 25 -4.05 4.36 1.72
N VAL A 26 -2.82 4.73 2.04
CA VAL A 26 -1.65 3.85 1.88
C VAL A 26 -1.26 3.33 3.25
N ASP A 27 -1.35 2.01 3.42
CA ASP A 27 -0.82 1.34 4.60
C ASP A 27 0.21 0.28 4.24
N GLU A 28 1.16 0.07 5.14
CA GLU A 28 2.29 -0.82 4.97
C GLU A 28 2.28 -1.90 6.06
N THR A 29 2.25 -3.17 5.66
CA THR A 29 2.33 -4.29 6.61
C THR A 29 3.79 -4.63 6.92
N GLY A 30 4.24 -4.34 8.14
CA GLY A 30 5.63 -4.54 8.56
C GLY A 30 6.08 -6.00 8.74
N ASP A 31 6.10 -6.83 7.69
CA ASP A 31 6.50 -8.25 7.75
C ASP A 31 8.02 -8.49 7.65
N PRO A 32 8.73 -8.85 8.74
CA PRO A 32 10.14 -9.20 8.67
C PRO A 32 10.33 -10.52 7.92
N LYS A 33 11.33 -10.60 7.06
CA LYS A 33 11.70 -11.81 6.30
C LYS A 33 13.16 -12.18 6.58
N LYS A 34 13.48 -13.47 6.44
CA LYS A 34 14.83 -14.03 6.55
C LYS A 34 15.05 -15.04 5.44
N GLY A 35 16.29 -15.13 4.95
CA GLY A 35 16.67 -16.05 3.89
C GLY A 35 16.40 -15.52 2.47
N SER A 36 16.71 -16.33 1.46
CA SER A 36 16.67 -15.95 0.04
C SER A 36 15.39 -16.36 -0.69
N THR A 37 14.42 -16.93 0.02
CA THR A 37 13.20 -17.50 -0.59
C THR A 37 12.10 -16.47 -0.86
N THR A 38 12.28 -15.22 -0.42
CA THR A 38 11.31 -14.13 -0.65
C THR A 38 11.92 -13.09 -1.59
N VAL A 39 11.22 -12.79 -2.68
CA VAL A 39 11.61 -11.74 -3.64
C VAL A 39 11.22 -10.35 -3.13
N GLY A 40 11.93 -9.32 -3.59
CA GLY A 40 11.59 -7.93 -3.28
C GLY A 40 11.98 -7.47 -1.87
N THR A 41 12.84 -8.21 -1.17
CA THR A 41 13.32 -7.85 0.17
C THR A 41 14.38 -6.76 0.12
N GLN A 42 14.30 -5.82 1.06
CA GLN A 42 15.31 -4.82 1.33
C GLN A 42 15.38 -4.54 2.83
N ARG A 43 16.53 -4.03 3.29
CA ARG A 43 16.68 -3.47 4.64
C ARG A 43 15.80 -2.23 4.80
N GLN A 44 14.76 -2.35 5.60
CA GLN A 44 13.82 -1.27 5.91
C GLN A 44 13.54 -1.25 7.41
N TYR A 45 13.30 -0.06 7.96
CA TYR A 45 12.76 0.05 9.30
C TYR A 45 11.32 -0.50 9.29
N THR A 46 11.00 -1.39 10.22
CA THR A 46 9.63 -1.80 10.49
C THR A 46 9.27 -1.43 11.92
N TRP A 47 8.10 -0.84 12.09
CA TRP A 47 7.60 -0.44 13.40
C TRP A 47 7.37 -1.65 14.32
N ILE A 48 6.94 -2.79 13.75
CA ILE A 48 6.66 -4.02 14.50
C ILE A 48 7.94 -4.59 15.13
N ALA A 49 9.07 -4.51 14.44
CA ALA A 49 10.35 -4.98 14.98
C ALA A 49 11.13 -3.89 15.72
N GLY A 50 10.69 -2.64 15.67
CA GLY A 50 11.37 -1.49 16.26
C GLY A 50 12.78 -1.24 15.72
N ARG A 51 13.12 -1.80 14.55
CA ARG A 51 14.47 -1.77 13.98
C ARG A 51 14.46 -2.00 12.48
N ILE A 52 15.63 -1.80 11.87
CA ILE A 52 15.88 -2.18 10.48
C ILE A 52 15.96 -3.70 10.38
N VAL A 53 15.13 -4.26 9.50
CA VAL A 53 15.10 -5.69 9.16
C VAL A 53 15.06 -5.86 7.65
N GLU A 54 15.42 -7.04 7.16
CA GLU A 54 15.08 -7.45 5.79
C GLU A 54 13.57 -7.64 5.71
N ARG A 55 12.92 -6.93 4.80
CA ARG A 55 11.48 -6.99 4.58
C ARG A 55 11.15 -6.81 3.11
N ALA A 56 10.15 -7.53 2.61
CA ALA A 56 9.56 -7.26 1.31
C ALA A 56 8.65 -6.02 1.38
N GLY A 57 8.89 -5.03 0.52
CA GLY A 57 8.11 -3.80 0.44
C GLY A 57 6.76 -4.04 -0.22
N ARG A 58 5.67 -4.03 0.55
CA ARG A 58 4.30 -4.02 0.00
C ARG A 58 3.47 -2.95 0.70
N GLY A 59 2.97 -2.01 -0.09
CA GLY A 59 1.89 -1.10 0.28
C GLY A 59 0.55 -1.68 -0.15
N TYR A 60 -0.50 -1.40 0.62
CA TYR A 60 -1.87 -1.78 0.33
C TYR A 60 -2.70 -0.50 0.14
N PRO A 61 -2.65 0.12 -1.05
CA PRO A 61 -3.45 1.29 -1.30
C PRO A 61 -4.93 0.90 -1.39
N THR A 62 -5.72 1.64 -0.63
CA THR A 62 -7.17 1.47 -0.54
C THR A 62 -7.81 2.81 -0.86
N TYR A 63 -8.73 2.83 -1.81
CA TYR A 63 -9.62 3.96 -2.01
C TYR A 63 -10.77 3.85 -1.01
N ALA A 64 -10.99 4.87 -0.19
CA ALA A 64 -12.13 4.96 0.70
C ALA A 64 -12.97 6.18 0.33
N GLY A 65 -14.23 5.97 -0.04
CA GLY A 65 -15.20 7.02 -0.31
C GLY A 65 -16.42 6.89 0.60
N GLN A 66 -17.41 7.76 0.39
CA GLN A 66 -18.56 7.88 1.29
C GLN A 66 -19.40 6.60 1.40
N VAL A 67 -19.43 5.76 0.36
CA VAL A 67 -20.27 4.55 0.32
C VAL A 67 -19.49 3.24 0.47
N GLY A 68 -18.16 3.30 0.67
CA GLY A 68 -17.36 2.10 0.89
C GLY A 68 -15.87 2.28 0.59
N HIS A 69 -15.13 1.17 0.54
CA HIS A 69 -13.71 1.16 0.24
C HIS A 69 -13.31 -0.04 -0.65
N ALA A 70 -12.25 0.12 -1.45
CA ALA A 70 -11.69 -0.94 -2.27
C ALA A 70 -10.16 -0.84 -2.35
N MET A 71 -9.48 -1.99 -2.31
CA MET A 71 -8.05 -2.06 -2.62
C MET A 71 -7.83 -1.83 -4.11
N ILE A 72 -6.87 -0.97 -4.45
CA ILE A 72 -6.64 -0.49 -5.81
C ILE A 72 -5.29 -0.91 -6.40
N ASP A 73 -4.39 -1.47 -5.59
CA ASP A 73 -3.12 -2.03 -6.06
C ASP A 73 -2.82 -3.38 -5.41
N ARG A 74 -2.28 -4.28 -6.22
CA ARG A 74 -1.87 -5.64 -5.85
C ARG A 74 -0.45 -5.95 -6.31
N ASP A 75 0.24 -5.01 -6.93
CA ASP A 75 1.55 -5.26 -7.51
C ASP A 75 2.64 -5.41 -6.44
N LEU A 76 3.63 -6.24 -6.76
CA LEU A 76 4.80 -6.42 -5.92
C LEU A 76 5.81 -5.32 -6.28
N HIS A 77 6.08 -4.41 -5.35
CA HIS A 77 7.11 -3.40 -5.55
C HIS A 77 8.50 -4.02 -5.35
N LEU A 78 9.31 -4.02 -6.41
CA LEU A 78 10.68 -4.52 -6.35
C LEU A 78 11.65 -3.36 -6.05
N PRO A 79 12.53 -3.50 -5.04
CA PRO A 79 13.50 -2.48 -4.72
C PRO A 79 14.53 -2.35 -5.86
N ARG A 80 14.90 -1.11 -6.19
CA ARG A 80 16.05 -0.84 -7.07
C ARG A 80 17.34 -1.25 -6.35
N ARG A 81 18.24 -1.88 -7.08
CA ARG A 81 19.60 -2.20 -6.61
C ARG A 81 20.44 -0.95 -6.46
#